data_AF-A0AAV2YRE6-F1
#
_entry.id   AF-A0AAV2YRE6-F1
#
_cell.length_a   1.000
_cell.length_b   1.000
_cell.length_c   1.000
_cell.angle_alpha   90.00
_cell.angle_beta   90.00
_cell.angle_gamma   90.00
#
_symmetry.space_group_name_H-M   'P 1'
#
loop_
_entity.id
_entity.type
_entity.pdbx_description
1 polymer ?
#
loop_
_entity_poly.entity_id
_entity_poly.type
_entity_poly.pdbx_seq_one_letter_code
_entity_poly.pdbx_strand_id
1 'polypeptide(L)'
;MKIVAIELLRNNGSGDEPTLLCAEFELSSYGYFQRQTAREVITVFSHIFIKRTGLGVRQSVKHEGYNCHVHVRRDGLAGIIVADEEYPARVAFTVLAKLLDDYLDQHRDSWMQQRGPPQAWPPLTAALVEYQDPAKADKISAIQRDLDETTEALRQTIDSVLERGEKLDELVLKSEHMSTQSRILRQDAASGDPVILSASYEVSSFGYFQRSGVREMINFFSRTFIKRTEPGLRQSIKHEEYTCHVHVRRDGLAGIVVADEEYPPRVAFALLNKLLEDYEKETKGSWKTQGGQPQEWAPMTKALQEYQDPSKADKIAAIQKELDETTAVLSKTIDNVLERGERLDDLVSKSQDLSSQSKVFYKQAKKTNSCCVVM
;
A
#
# COMPACT_ATOMS: atom_id res chain seq x y z
N MET A 1 -11.65 21.51 6.43
CA MET A 1 -10.76 22.13 7.43
C MET A 1 -10.70 21.28 8.70
N LYS A 2 -9.80 20.30 8.74
CA LYS A 2 -9.63 19.41 9.88
C LYS A 2 -8.15 19.15 10.14
N ILE A 3 -7.74 19.10 11.41
CA ILE A 3 -6.46 18.53 11.81
C ILE A 3 -6.63 17.02 11.94
N VAL A 4 -5.79 16.26 11.23
CA VAL A 4 -5.82 14.80 11.18
C VAL A 4 -4.85 14.20 12.19
N ALA A 5 -3.69 14.84 12.41
CA ALA A 5 -2.71 14.41 13.38
C ALA A 5 -1.87 15.57 13.93
N ILE A 6 -1.43 15.43 15.18
CA ILE A 6 -0.39 16.26 15.80
C ILE A 6 0.64 15.32 16.43
N GLU A 7 1.90 15.46 16.05
CA GLU A 7 2.98 14.62 16.56
C GLU A 7 4.17 15.48 17.01
N LEU A 8 4.80 15.08 18.12
CA LEU A 8 6.05 15.63 18.64
C LEU A 8 7.14 14.58 18.53
N LEU A 9 8.29 14.98 17.98
CA LEU A 9 9.42 14.10 17.75
C LEU A 9 10.71 14.78 18.21
N ARG A 10 11.71 13.97 18.56
CA ARG A 10 13.09 14.40 18.73
C ARG A 10 13.85 14.13 17.43
N ASN A 11 14.38 15.18 16.82
CA ASN A 11 15.35 15.05 15.75
C ASN A 11 16.71 14.67 16.36
N ASN A 12 17.20 13.46 16.08
CA ASN A 12 18.46 12.94 16.61
C ASN A 12 19.70 13.47 15.84
N GLY A 13 19.51 14.32 14.83
CA GLY A 13 20.59 14.84 13.98
C GLY A 13 20.61 14.21 12.59
N SER A 14 21.54 14.67 11.75
CA SER A 14 21.65 14.26 10.35
C SER A 14 22.08 12.79 10.23
N GLY A 15 21.11 11.89 10.07
CA GLY A 15 21.35 10.47 9.74
C GLY A 15 20.46 9.51 10.51
N ASP A 16 20.23 9.78 11.79
CA ASP A 16 19.46 8.92 12.70
C ASP A 16 17.95 9.10 12.53
N GLU A 17 17.18 8.04 12.81
CA GLU A 17 15.72 8.12 12.79
C GLU A 17 15.22 9.04 13.91
N PRO A 18 14.30 9.98 13.61
CA PRO A 18 13.62 10.75 14.65
C PRO A 18 12.96 9.83 15.68
N THR A 19 12.93 10.26 16.93
CA THR A 19 12.23 9.52 17.98
C THR A 19 10.87 10.14 18.23
N LEU A 20 9.79 9.39 17.98
CA LEU A 20 8.43 9.82 18.28
C LEU A 20 8.23 9.93 19.80
N LEU A 21 7.95 11.14 20.28
CA LEU A 21 7.76 11.42 21.71
C LEU A 21 6.29 11.29 22.10
N CYS A 22 5.41 11.98 21.36
CA CYS A 22 3.97 12.02 21.58
C CYS A 22 3.25 12.10 20.24
N ALA A 23 2.08 11.47 20.12
CA ALA A 23 1.31 11.50 18.89
C ALA A 23 -0.18 11.37 19.19
N GLU A 24 -0.99 12.24 18.57
CA GLU A 24 -2.44 12.24 18.67
C GLU A 24 -3.07 12.33 17.28
N PHE A 25 -4.16 11.59 17.07
CA PHE A 25 -4.76 11.37 15.75
C PHE A 25 -6.27 11.50 15.80
N GLU A 26 -6.85 12.22 14.85
CA GLU A 26 -8.29 12.45 14.71
C GLU A 26 -8.79 11.88 13.37
N LEU A 27 -8.83 10.55 13.32
CA LEU A 27 -9.10 9.74 12.13
C LEU A 27 -10.57 9.31 12.01
N SER A 28 -11.51 10.06 12.62
CA SER A 28 -12.94 9.71 12.53
C SER A 28 -13.49 9.73 11.11
N SER A 29 -12.87 10.50 10.20
CA SER A 29 -13.17 10.53 8.76
C SER A 29 -12.75 9.26 8.03
N TYR A 30 -11.85 8.47 8.62
CA TYR A 30 -11.41 7.19 8.08
C TYR A 30 -12.27 6.04 8.61
N GLY A 31 -12.50 5.03 7.77
CA GLY A 31 -13.20 3.81 8.17
C GLY A 31 -12.50 3.13 9.36
N TYR A 32 -13.26 2.50 10.26
CA TYR A 32 -12.73 1.91 11.50
C TYR A 32 -11.46 1.06 11.29
N PHE A 33 -11.45 0.22 10.24
CA PHE A 33 -10.33 -0.66 9.90
C PHE A 33 -9.14 0.06 9.23
N GLN A 34 -9.33 1.26 8.70
CA GLN A 34 -8.28 2.07 8.07
C GLN A 34 -7.49 2.92 9.07
N ARG A 35 -8.04 3.13 10.28
CA ARG A 35 -7.46 4.06 11.26
C ARG A 35 -6.06 3.63 11.67
N GLN A 36 -5.83 2.34 11.92
CA GLN A 36 -4.50 1.86 12.32
C GLN A 36 -3.45 2.11 11.23
N THR A 37 -3.77 1.78 9.99
CA THR A 37 -2.90 1.99 8.83
C THR A 37 -2.62 3.47 8.58
N ALA A 38 -3.64 4.33 8.71
CA ALA A 38 -3.49 5.77 8.55
C ALA A 38 -2.55 6.36 9.62
N ARG A 39 -2.60 5.87 10.87
CA ARG A 39 -1.65 6.27 11.92
C ARG A 39 -0.22 5.96 11.51
N GLU A 40 0.04 4.72 11.11
CA GLU A 40 1.39 4.27 10.73
C GLU A 40 1.97 5.08 9.58
N VAL A 41 1.17 5.35 8.55
CA VAL A 41 1.62 6.13 7.38
C VAL A 41 1.89 7.59 7.73
N ILE A 42 0.99 8.23 8.48
CA ILE A 42 1.20 9.60 8.96
C ILE A 42 2.50 9.67 9.76
N THR A 43 2.71 8.73 10.68
CA THR A 43 3.95 8.66 11.47
C THR A 43 5.18 8.52 10.57
N VAL A 44 5.17 7.66 9.54
CA VAL A 44 6.31 7.51 8.62
C VAL A 44 6.63 8.82 7.91
N PHE A 45 5.61 9.51 7.36
CA PHE A 45 5.82 10.81 6.72
C PHE A 45 6.37 11.86 7.68
N SER A 46 5.88 11.88 8.91
CA SER A 46 6.41 12.75 9.96
C SER A 46 7.90 12.54 10.22
N HIS A 47 8.36 11.30 10.26
CA HIS A 47 9.78 10.99 10.41
C HIS A 47 10.59 11.49 9.20
N ILE A 48 10.11 11.25 7.98
CA ILE A 48 10.79 11.71 6.75
C ILE A 48 10.90 13.24 6.74
N PHE A 49 9.78 13.95 6.97
CA PHE A 49 9.80 15.40 6.90
C PHE A 49 10.67 16.01 7.99
N ILE A 50 10.64 15.50 9.21
CA ILE A 50 11.47 16.03 10.31
C ILE A 50 12.95 15.76 10.05
N LYS A 51 13.31 14.58 9.51
CA LYS A 51 14.69 14.26 9.14
C LYS A 51 15.24 15.18 8.05
N ARG A 52 14.38 15.58 7.10
CA ARG A 52 14.73 16.44 5.97
C ARG A 52 14.60 17.94 6.28
N THR A 53 13.93 18.30 7.37
CA THR A 53 13.82 19.70 7.82
C THR A 53 15.04 20.08 8.66
N GLY A 54 15.73 21.17 8.30
CA GLY A 54 16.86 21.69 9.06
C GLY A 54 16.49 22.17 10.48
N LEU A 55 17.46 22.21 11.38
CA LEU A 55 17.26 22.72 12.74
C LEU A 55 16.87 24.21 12.71
N GLY A 56 15.84 24.58 13.46
CA GLY A 56 15.31 25.96 13.49
C GLY A 56 14.43 26.33 12.29
N VAL A 57 14.10 25.38 11.40
CA VAL A 57 13.31 25.62 10.19
C VAL A 57 11.83 25.32 10.43
N ARG A 58 10.98 26.08 9.73
CA ARG A 58 9.54 25.84 9.59
C ARG A 58 9.23 25.62 8.12
N GLN A 59 8.52 24.54 7.80
CA GLN A 59 8.17 24.20 6.42
C GLN A 59 6.78 23.61 6.31
N SER A 60 6.17 23.72 5.13
CA SER A 60 4.90 23.07 4.82
C SER A 60 5.05 22.22 3.59
N VAL A 61 4.68 20.95 3.70
CA VAL A 61 4.74 19.98 2.60
C VAL A 61 3.31 19.67 2.17
N LYS A 62 3.02 19.80 0.87
CA LYS A 62 1.70 19.47 0.31
C LYS A 62 1.69 18.08 -0.30
N HIS A 63 0.66 17.29 0.00
CA HIS A 63 0.46 15.98 -0.61
C HIS A 63 -1.02 15.54 -0.59
N GLU A 64 -1.56 15.18 -1.76
CA GLU A 64 -2.91 14.60 -1.95
C GLU A 64 -4.05 15.25 -1.12
N GLY A 65 -4.13 16.58 -1.13
CA GLY A 65 -5.19 17.33 -0.42
C GLY A 65 -4.94 17.55 1.08
N TYR A 66 -3.77 17.13 1.59
CA TYR A 66 -3.30 17.43 2.93
C TYR A 66 -2.09 18.36 2.91
N ASN A 67 -1.98 19.19 3.95
CA ASN A 67 -0.81 19.98 4.28
C ASN A 67 -0.17 19.44 5.56
N CYS A 68 1.14 19.18 5.48
CA CYS A 68 1.98 18.76 6.59
C CYS A 68 2.84 19.95 7.03
N HIS A 69 2.49 20.57 8.13
CA HIS A 69 3.21 21.71 8.71
C HIS A 69 4.24 21.22 9.71
N VAL A 70 5.52 21.47 9.46
CA VAL A 70 6.64 20.95 10.24
C VAL A 70 7.42 22.10 10.86
N HIS A 71 7.67 22.02 12.15
CA HIS A 71 8.55 22.95 12.87
C HIS A 71 9.62 22.16 13.62
N VAL A 72 10.88 22.34 13.22
CA VAL A 72 12.04 21.81 13.94
C VAL A 72 12.72 22.96 14.67
N ARG A 73 12.89 22.85 15.99
CA ARG A 73 13.59 23.85 16.81
C ARG A 73 15.10 23.66 16.72
N ARG A 74 15.85 24.65 17.22
CA ARG A 74 17.32 24.61 17.26
C ARG A 74 17.87 23.57 18.25
N ASP A 75 17.10 23.24 19.28
CA ASP A 75 17.43 22.24 20.30
C ASP A 75 17.19 20.79 19.83
N GLY A 76 16.60 20.60 18.64
CA GLY A 76 16.27 19.29 18.08
C GLY A 76 14.85 18.80 18.39
N LEU A 77 14.07 19.53 19.20
CA LEU A 77 12.66 19.21 19.39
C LEU A 77 11.86 19.64 18.14
N ALA A 78 11.04 18.73 17.63
CA ALA A 78 10.29 18.92 16.41
C ALA A 78 8.80 18.61 16.62
N GLY A 79 7.96 19.30 15.87
CA GLY A 79 6.53 19.05 15.86
C GLY A 79 5.99 19.11 14.44
N ILE A 80 4.97 18.30 14.18
CA ILE A 80 4.26 18.26 12.90
C ILE A 80 2.75 18.25 13.12
N ILE A 81 2.04 19.03 12.31
CA ILE A 81 0.59 19.02 12.18
C ILE A 81 0.25 18.58 10.76
N VAL A 82 -0.54 17.52 10.64
CA VAL A 82 -1.13 17.09 9.37
C VAL A 82 -2.59 17.52 9.35
N ALA A 83 -2.96 18.33 8.36
CA ALA A 83 -4.30 18.89 8.24
C ALA A 83 -4.76 18.93 6.78
N ASP A 84 -6.05 19.10 6.55
CA ASP A 84 -6.57 19.33 5.20
C ASP A 84 -5.92 20.57 4.56
N GLU A 85 -5.88 20.63 3.22
CA GLU A 85 -5.28 21.76 2.49
C GLU A 85 -5.88 23.13 2.86
N GLU A 86 -7.15 23.15 3.24
CA GLU A 86 -7.89 24.34 3.64
C GLU A 86 -7.44 24.88 5.01
N TYR A 87 -6.79 24.07 5.86
CA TYR A 87 -6.44 24.48 7.21
C TYR A 87 -5.35 25.57 7.20
N PRO A 88 -5.48 26.68 7.97
CA PRO A 88 -4.59 27.82 7.81
C PRO A 88 -3.19 27.53 8.36
N ALA A 89 -2.16 27.66 7.53
CA ALA A 89 -0.78 27.39 7.91
C ALA A 89 -0.29 28.24 9.10
N ARG A 90 -0.70 29.52 9.16
CA ARG A 90 -0.37 30.42 10.28
C ARG A 90 -0.81 29.82 11.62
N VAL A 91 -2.06 29.37 11.66
CA VAL A 91 -2.67 28.74 12.84
C VAL A 91 -1.92 27.47 13.21
N ALA A 92 -1.60 26.60 12.24
CA ALA A 92 -0.84 25.39 12.48
C ALA A 92 0.54 25.68 13.12
N PHE A 93 1.30 26.65 12.60
CA PHE A 93 2.59 27.01 13.17
C PHE A 93 2.49 27.67 14.55
N THR A 94 1.45 28.47 14.79
CA THR A 94 1.17 29.04 16.12
C THR A 94 0.92 27.94 17.15
N VAL A 95 0.10 26.94 16.80
CA VAL A 95 -0.20 25.79 17.67
C VAL A 95 1.07 24.95 17.91
N LEU A 96 1.85 24.68 16.87
CA LEU A 96 3.12 23.97 17.00
C LEU A 96 4.10 24.68 17.95
N ALA A 97 4.29 25.99 17.78
CA ALA A 97 5.18 26.77 18.63
C ALA A 97 4.78 26.65 20.11
N LYS A 98 3.49 26.86 20.41
CA LYS A 98 2.95 26.72 21.77
C LYS A 98 3.17 25.32 22.33
N LEU A 99 2.83 24.27 21.58
CA LEU A 99 2.97 22.88 22.03
C LEU A 99 4.42 22.51 22.32
N LEU A 100 5.36 22.97 21.49
CA LEU A 100 6.78 22.71 21.70
C LEU A 100 7.32 23.43 22.94
N ASP A 101 6.88 24.67 23.19
CA ASP A 101 7.24 25.40 24.42
C ASP A 101 6.65 24.72 25.67
N ASP A 102 5.37 24.39 25.65
CA ASP A 102 4.68 23.70 26.76
C ASP A 102 5.32 22.33 27.06
N TYR A 103 5.75 21.60 26.03
CA TYR A 103 6.42 20.31 26.19
C TYR A 103 7.80 20.46 26.83
N LEU A 104 8.59 21.44 26.41
CA LEU A 104 9.90 21.72 27.00
C LEU A 104 9.80 22.17 28.45
N ASP A 105 8.79 22.98 28.78
CA ASP A 105 8.59 23.44 30.15
C ASP A 105 8.23 22.29 31.10
N GLN A 106 7.49 21.28 30.62
CA GLN A 106 7.14 20.10 31.41
C GLN A 106 8.23 19.02 31.45
N HIS A 107 9.06 18.91 30.40
CA HIS A 107 9.99 17.80 30.21
C HIS A 107 11.46 18.23 30.09
N ARG A 108 11.82 19.42 30.60
CA ARG A 108 13.11 20.11 30.40
C ARG A 108 14.34 19.21 30.42
N ASP A 109 14.45 18.30 31.39
CA ASP A 109 15.65 17.47 31.60
C ASP A 109 15.52 16.04 31.07
N SER A 110 14.30 15.59 30.72
CA SER A 110 14.01 14.18 30.44
C SER A 110 13.70 13.88 28.97
N TRP A 111 13.26 14.88 28.19
CA TRP A 111 12.82 14.68 26.80
C TRP A 111 13.94 14.14 25.88
N MET A 112 15.19 14.55 26.11
CA MET A 112 16.35 14.07 25.35
C MET A 112 16.70 12.60 25.64
N GLN A 113 16.30 12.07 26.80
CA GLN A 113 16.65 10.72 27.25
C GLN A 113 15.53 9.72 26.99
N GLN A 114 14.34 10.20 26.58
CA GLN A 114 13.19 9.36 26.30
C GLN A 114 13.49 8.34 25.19
N ARG A 115 13.22 7.07 25.49
CA ARG A 115 13.31 5.92 24.58
C ARG A 115 12.07 5.05 24.74
N GLY A 116 11.65 4.37 23.68
CA GLY A 116 10.49 3.48 23.70
C GLY A 116 9.26 4.08 23.01
N PRO A 117 8.08 3.48 23.21
CA PRO A 117 6.86 3.90 22.51
C PRO A 117 6.44 5.33 22.90
N PRO A 118 5.69 6.01 22.02
CA PRO A 118 5.21 7.36 22.28
C PRO A 118 4.36 7.41 23.56
N GLN A 119 4.58 8.44 24.36
CA GLN A 119 3.86 8.66 25.61
C GLN A 119 2.61 9.52 25.35
N ALA A 120 1.53 9.18 26.05
CA ALA A 120 0.33 10.02 26.06
C ALA A 120 0.63 11.33 26.78
N TRP A 121 0.34 12.45 26.13
CA TRP A 121 0.50 13.79 26.68
C TRP A 121 -0.82 14.53 26.58
N PRO A 122 -1.61 14.64 27.67
CA PRO A 122 -2.95 15.21 27.64
C PRO A 122 -3.08 16.61 27.00
N PRO A 123 -2.10 17.53 27.14
CA PRO A 123 -2.10 18.80 26.43
C PRO A 123 -2.12 18.64 24.89
N LEU A 124 -1.51 17.59 24.34
CA LEU A 124 -1.54 17.28 22.91
C LEU A 124 -2.94 16.88 22.46
N THR A 125 -3.60 16.01 23.23
CA THR A 125 -4.98 15.57 22.97
C THR A 125 -5.94 16.75 23.04
N ALA A 126 -5.78 17.61 24.05
CA ALA A 126 -6.58 18.83 24.20
C ALA A 126 -6.40 19.79 23.03
N ALA A 127 -5.15 20.00 22.58
CA ALA A 127 -4.86 20.84 21.43
C ALA A 127 -5.47 20.30 20.13
N LEU A 128 -5.41 18.97 19.91
CA LEU A 128 -6.02 18.35 18.73
C LEU A 128 -7.53 18.58 18.67
N VAL A 129 -8.22 18.67 19.80
CA VAL A 129 -9.66 18.96 19.87
C VAL A 129 -9.94 20.46 19.79
N GLU A 130 -9.17 21.28 20.53
CA GLU A 130 -9.39 22.72 20.62
C GLU A 130 -9.19 23.39 19.26
N TYR A 131 -8.07 23.11 18.59
CA TYR A 131 -7.66 23.76 17.34
C TYR A 131 -8.24 23.10 16.09
N GLN A 132 -9.22 22.21 16.20
CA GLN A 132 -10.07 21.93 15.03
C GLN A 132 -10.79 23.18 14.54
N ASP A 133 -11.03 24.15 15.44
CA ASP A 133 -11.52 25.48 15.13
C ASP A 133 -10.35 26.49 15.08
N PRO A 134 -9.94 26.96 13.88
CA PRO A 134 -8.81 27.86 13.72
C PRO A 134 -8.96 29.20 14.47
N ALA A 135 -10.19 29.67 14.70
CA ALA A 135 -10.45 30.95 15.39
C ALA A 135 -9.98 30.95 16.85
N LYS A 136 -9.84 29.77 17.47
CA LYS A 136 -9.34 29.68 18.84
C LYS A 136 -7.85 30.02 18.98
N ALA A 137 -7.09 29.97 17.88
CA ALA A 137 -5.68 30.36 17.89
C ALA A 137 -5.44 31.87 17.89
N ASP A 138 -6.48 32.69 17.68
CA ASP A 138 -6.35 34.16 17.72
C ASP A 138 -5.90 34.67 19.09
N LYS A 139 -6.25 33.94 20.17
CA LYS A 139 -5.81 34.24 21.54
C LYS A 139 -4.32 33.99 21.77
N ILE A 140 -3.71 33.11 20.98
CA ILE A 140 -2.26 32.82 21.01
C ILE A 140 -1.50 33.86 20.18
N SER A 141 -2.10 34.28 19.06
CA SER A 141 -1.51 35.21 18.09
C SER A 141 -1.17 36.60 18.67
N ALA A 142 -1.79 37.00 19.78
CA ALA A 142 -1.45 38.23 20.49
C ALA A 142 -0.06 38.21 21.16
N ILE A 143 0.54 37.03 21.36
CA ILE A 143 1.83 36.84 22.05
C ILE A 143 3.01 36.78 21.07
N GLN A 144 2.78 36.54 19.78
CA GLN A 144 3.85 36.31 18.78
C GLN A 144 3.89 37.41 17.71
N ARG A 145 4.57 38.52 18.02
CA ARG A 145 5.01 39.52 17.03
C ARG A 145 6.15 39.00 16.14
N ASP A 146 6.84 37.92 16.54
CA ASP A 146 8.00 37.38 15.83
C ASP A 146 7.64 36.33 14.74
N LEU A 147 6.36 35.95 14.60
CA LEU A 147 5.95 34.96 13.59
C LEU A 147 5.85 35.54 12.17
N ASP A 148 5.61 36.85 12.05
CA ASP A 148 5.33 37.52 10.77
C ASP A 148 6.60 37.81 9.95
N GLU A 149 7.80 37.81 10.56
CA GLU A 149 9.07 37.96 9.82
C GLU A 149 9.63 36.63 9.30
N THR A 150 9.13 35.48 9.77
CA THR A 150 9.60 34.14 9.37
C THR A 150 8.64 33.39 8.45
N THR A 151 7.58 34.04 7.97
CA THR A 151 6.52 33.40 7.19
C THR A 151 6.84 33.25 5.70
N GLU A 152 8.06 32.87 5.36
CA GLU A 152 8.32 32.24 4.07
C GLU A 152 8.53 30.75 4.32
N ALA A 153 7.46 30.09 4.82
CA ALA A 153 7.39 28.64 4.84
C ALA A 153 7.46 28.18 3.39
N LEU A 154 8.64 27.74 2.97
CA LEU A 154 8.88 27.21 1.64
C LEU A 154 7.83 26.12 1.40
N ARG A 155 6.87 26.41 0.51
CA ARG A 155 5.85 25.44 0.12
C ARG A 155 6.49 24.48 -0.85
N GLN A 156 6.84 23.33 -0.32
CA GLN A 156 7.48 22.28 -1.07
C GLN A 156 6.44 21.22 -1.42
N THR A 157 6.45 20.77 -2.67
CA THR A 157 5.82 19.49 -3.00
C THR A 157 6.62 18.40 -2.31
N ILE A 158 5.99 17.26 -2.04
CA ILE A 158 6.69 16.13 -1.44
C ILE A 158 7.99 15.81 -2.19
N ASP A 159 7.96 15.86 -3.53
CA ASP A 159 9.11 15.64 -4.42
C ASP A 159 10.27 16.60 -4.21
N SER A 160 9.99 17.84 -3.78
CA SER A 160 11.04 18.85 -3.53
C SER A 160 11.71 18.72 -2.17
N VAL A 161 11.16 17.87 -1.29
CA VAL A 161 11.79 17.46 0.00
C VAL A 161 12.69 16.24 -0.19
N LEU A 162 12.58 15.54 -1.34
CA LEU A 162 13.37 14.36 -1.69
C LEU A 162 14.67 14.76 -2.41
N GLU A 163 15.75 13.98 -2.27
CA GLU A 163 17.03 14.29 -2.94
C GLU A 163 16.95 14.12 -4.48
N ARG A 164 17.87 14.77 -5.22
CA ARG A 164 17.98 14.62 -6.68
C ARG A 164 18.26 13.15 -7.03
N GLY A 165 17.24 12.44 -7.48
CA GLY A 165 17.30 11.01 -7.80
C GLY A 165 16.49 10.13 -6.85
N GLU A 166 16.04 10.64 -5.70
CA GLU A 166 15.05 9.96 -4.85
C GLU A 166 13.65 10.29 -5.39
N LYS A 167 12.99 9.32 -6.05
CA LYS A 167 11.55 9.42 -6.29
C LYS A 167 10.78 9.14 -5.00
N LEU A 168 9.62 9.75 -4.81
CA LEU A 168 8.69 9.40 -3.71
C LEU A 168 8.42 7.89 -3.74
N ASP A 169 8.26 7.39 -4.96
CA ASP A 169 8.21 5.99 -5.28
C ASP A 169 9.49 5.30 -4.79
N GLU A 170 10.72 5.64 -5.18
CA GLU A 170 11.94 4.94 -4.70
C GLU A 170 12.14 4.83 -3.16
N LEU A 171 11.61 5.78 -2.38
CA LEU A 171 11.62 5.75 -0.92
C LEU A 171 10.42 5.02 -0.30
N VAL A 172 9.27 5.02 -0.98
CA VAL A 172 8.06 4.21 -0.67
C VAL A 172 8.14 2.81 -1.31
N LEU A 173 9.11 2.64 -2.19
CA LEU A 173 9.29 1.58 -3.15
C LEU A 173 10.78 1.46 -3.47
N LYS A 174 11.41 0.46 -2.90
CA LYS A 174 12.36 -0.36 -3.66
C LYS A 174 11.68 -1.05 -4.86
N SER A 175 10.85 -0.34 -5.61
CA SER A 175 9.95 -0.81 -6.66
C SER A 175 9.56 0.36 -7.58
N GLU A 176 9.89 0.24 -8.85
CA GLU A 176 9.00 0.77 -9.87
C GLU A 176 8.66 -0.39 -10.78
N HIS A 177 7.40 -0.39 -11.21
CA HIS A 177 6.71 -1.31 -12.12
C HIS A 177 7.27 -2.71 -12.19
N MET A 178 6.57 -3.67 -11.56
CA MET A 178 6.15 -4.92 -12.20
C MET A 178 5.05 -5.60 -11.36
N SER A 179 3.86 -5.80 -11.92
CA SER A 179 2.77 -6.46 -11.18
C SER A 179 2.71 -7.98 -11.41
N THR A 180 3.85 -8.68 -11.40
CA THR A 180 3.80 -10.15 -11.45
C THR A 180 3.23 -10.68 -10.12
N GLN A 181 2.29 -11.62 -10.19
CA GLN A 181 1.62 -12.21 -9.04
C GLN A 181 1.48 -13.70 -9.29
N SER A 182 2.32 -14.53 -8.67
CA SER A 182 2.26 -15.98 -8.84
C SER A 182 1.55 -16.64 -7.66
N ARG A 183 0.60 -17.53 -7.92
CA ARG A 183 -0.09 -18.32 -6.89
C ARG A 183 -0.25 -19.77 -7.31
N ILE A 184 -0.24 -20.66 -6.33
CA ILE A 184 -0.49 -22.09 -6.48
C ILE A 184 -1.77 -22.44 -5.70
N LEU A 185 -2.71 -23.08 -6.37
CA LEU A 185 -3.99 -23.51 -5.82
C LEU A 185 -4.21 -25.00 -6.08
N ARG A 186 -5.01 -25.63 -5.21
CA ARG A 186 -5.60 -26.94 -5.48
C ARG A 186 -7.05 -26.76 -5.91
N GLN A 187 -7.41 -27.35 -7.03
CA GLN A 187 -8.80 -27.59 -7.40
C GLN A 187 -9.25 -28.90 -6.75
N ASP A 188 -10.21 -28.82 -5.83
CA ASP A 188 -10.86 -30.01 -5.28
C ASP A 188 -11.96 -30.46 -6.24
N ALA A 189 -11.94 -31.72 -6.67
CA ALA A 189 -12.91 -32.26 -7.63
C ALA A 189 -14.35 -32.32 -7.06
N ALA A 190 -14.51 -32.10 -5.74
CA ALA A 190 -15.77 -32.16 -5.04
C ALA A 190 -16.30 -30.77 -4.66
N SER A 191 -16.84 -30.01 -5.62
CA SER A 191 -17.73 -28.83 -5.42
C SER A 191 -17.25 -27.65 -4.53
N GLY A 192 -16.05 -27.71 -3.94
CA GLY A 192 -15.49 -26.68 -3.07
C GLY A 192 -14.76 -25.58 -3.83
N ASP A 193 -14.58 -24.43 -3.18
CA ASP A 193 -13.76 -23.35 -3.75
C ASP A 193 -12.28 -23.75 -3.76
N PRO A 194 -11.52 -23.43 -4.83
CA PRO A 194 -10.11 -23.81 -4.93
C PRO A 194 -9.31 -23.33 -3.74
N VAL A 195 -8.54 -24.21 -3.09
CA VAL A 195 -7.76 -23.87 -1.89
C VAL A 195 -6.45 -23.23 -2.31
N ILE A 196 -6.12 -22.08 -1.73
CA ILE A 196 -4.83 -21.42 -1.98
C ILE A 196 -3.77 -22.12 -1.13
N LEU A 197 -2.81 -22.75 -1.79
CA LEU A 197 -1.72 -23.47 -1.14
C LEU A 197 -0.56 -22.52 -0.82
N SER A 198 -0.22 -21.66 -1.78
CA SER A 198 0.80 -20.64 -1.62
C SER A 198 0.52 -19.44 -2.53
N ALA A 199 0.84 -18.23 -2.07
CA ALA A 199 0.76 -17.03 -2.88
C ALA A 199 1.90 -16.04 -2.56
N SER A 200 2.45 -15.39 -3.59
CA SER A 200 3.40 -14.29 -3.45
C SER A 200 2.89 -13.08 -4.23
N TYR A 201 3.13 -11.87 -3.71
CA TYR A 201 2.56 -10.64 -4.26
C TYR A 201 3.56 -9.50 -4.37
N GLU A 202 3.72 -8.97 -5.58
CA GLU A 202 4.35 -7.68 -5.89
C GLU A 202 3.27 -6.63 -6.25
N VAL A 203 2.71 -5.97 -5.24
CA VAL A 203 1.65 -4.92 -5.40
C VAL A 203 2.17 -3.55 -5.03
N SER A 204 3.48 -3.39 -5.06
CA SER A 204 4.17 -2.19 -4.65
C SER A 204 3.79 -1.00 -5.53
N SER A 205 3.55 -1.20 -6.83
CA SER A 205 3.04 -0.18 -7.77
C SER A 205 1.71 0.46 -7.36
N PHE A 206 0.92 -0.18 -6.50
CA PHE A 206 -0.33 0.40 -5.99
C PHE A 206 -0.07 1.23 -4.72
N GLY A 207 -0.86 2.30 -4.55
CA GLY A 207 -0.83 3.12 -3.35
C GLY A 207 -0.95 2.24 -2.09
N TYR A 208 -0.16 2.52 -1.07
CA TYR A 208 0.01 1.65 0.11
C TYR A 208 -1.33 1.18 0.71
N PHE A 209 -2.31 2.07 0.82
CA PHE A 209 -3.65 1.79 1.35
C PHE A 209 -4.53 0.91 0.46
N GLN A 210 -4.21 0.79 -0.82
CA GLN A 210 -4.93 -0.04 -1.79
C GLN A 210 -4.38 -1.46 -1.85
N ARG A 211 -3.11 -1.67 -1.46
CA ARG A 211 -2.39 -2.95 -1.59
C ARG A 211 -3.12 -4.13 -0.96
N SER A 212 -3.72 -3.95 0.23
CA SER A 212 -4.52 -5.00 0.88
C SER A 212 -5.74 -5.38 0.04
N GLY A 213 -6.47 -4.39 -0.48
CA GLY A 213 -7.64 -4.63 -1.30
C GLY A 213 -7.30 -5.24 -2.66
N VAL A 214 -6.17 -4.85 -3.25
CA VAL A 214 -5.65 -5.44 -4.48
C VAL A 214 -5.28 -6.91 -4.26
N ARG A 215 -4.61 -7.26 -3.15
CA ARG A 215 -4.31 -8.66 -2.80
C ARG A 215 -5.60 -9.48 -2.64
N GLU A 216 -6.60 -8.96 -1.94
CA GLU A 216 -7.91 -9.61 -1.82
C GLU A 216 -8.58 -9.82 -3.19
N MET A 217 -8.50 -8.83 -4.07
CA MET A 217 -9.05 -8.91 -5.43
C MET A 217 -8.33 -9.95 -6.30
N ILE A 218 -7.00 -9.97 -6.27
CA ILE A 218 -6.18 -11.00 -6.92
C ILE A 218 -6.58 -12.39 -6.39
N ASN A 219 -6.82 -12.52 -5.09
CA ASN A 219 -7.21 -13.79 -4.48
C ASN A 219 -8.55 -14.29 -4.98
N PHE A 220 -9.52 -13.39 -5.03
CA PHE A 220 -10.85 -13.65 -5.56
C PHE A 220 -10.81 -14.05 -7.04
N PHE A 221 -10.08 -13.31 -7.89
CA PHE A 221 -9.93 -13.64 -9.30
C PHE A 221 -9.24 -14.99 -9.51
N SER A 222 -8.18 -15.26 -8.74
CA SER A 222 -7.47 -16.53 -8.81
C SER A 222 -8.37 -17.73 -8.56
N ARG A 223 -9.18 -17.69 -7.48
CA ARG A 223 -10.12 -18.77 -7.18
C ARG A 223 -11.18 -18.88 -8.27
N THR A 224 -11.73 -17.75 -8.71
CA THR A 224 -12.78 -17.71 -9.74
C THR A 224 -12.29 -18.32 -11.05
N PHE A 225 -11.11 -17.93 -11.54
CA PHE A 225 -10.58 -18.38 -12.81
C PHE A 225 -10.12 -19.84 -12.77
N ILE A 226 -9.50 -20.29 -11.68
CA ILE A 226 -9.12 -21.69 -11.54
C ILE A 226 -10.35 -22.59 -11.44
N LYS A 227 -11.38 -22.18 -10.69
CA LYS A 227 -12.64 -22.93 -10.59
C LYS A 227 -13.32 -23.11 -11.95
N ARG A 228 -13.17 -22.14 -12.86
CA ARG A 228 -13.81 -22.09 -14.19
C ARG A 228 -12.91 -22.55 -15.33
N THR A 229 -11.68 -22.98 -15.02
CA THR A 229 -10.76 -23.58 -16.00
C THR A 229 -10.81 -25.09 -15.85
N GLU A 230 -11.05 -25.81 -16.95
CA GLU A 230 -11.10 -27.28 -16.91
C GLU A 230 -9.71 -27.88 -16.63
N PRO A 231 -9.62 -29.00 -15.91
CA PRO A 231 -8.36 -29.68 -15.66
C PRO A 231 -7.62 -30.07 -16.94
N GLY A 232 -6.33 -29.73 -17.00
CA GLY A 232 -5.47 -29.95 -18.15
C GLY A 232 -5.43 -28.78 -19.14
N LEU A 233 -6.16 -27.70 -18.90
CA LEU A 233 -6.15 -26.52 -19.77
C LEU A 233 -5.21 -25.41 -19.29
N ARG A 234 -4.85 -24.56 -20.25
CA ARG A 234 -4.15 -23.28 -20.07
C ARG A 234 -5.00 -22.17 -20.68
N GLN A 235 -5.20 -21.09 -19.94
CA GLN A 235 -6.02 -19.96 -20.37
C GLN A 235 -5.34 -18.64 -20.04
N SER A 236 -5.53 -17.63 -20.89
CA SER A 236 -5.16 -16.24 -20.58
C SER A 236 -6.43 -15.41 -20.57
N ILE A 237 -6.70 -14.78 -19.43
CA ILE A 237 -7.93 -14.04 -19.20
C ILE A 237 -7.57 -12.57 -19.09
N LYS A 238 -7.97 -11.77 -20.09
CA LYS A 238 -7.71 -10.33 -20.11
C LYS A 238 -8.81 -9.58 -19.36
N HIS A 239 -8.41 -8.66 -18.49
CA HIS A 239 -9.29 -7.71 -17.81
C HIS A 239 -8.60 -6.35 -17.66
N GLU A 240 -9.15 -5.34 -18.33
CA GLU A 240 -8.54 -4.00 -18.40
C GLU A 240 -7.08 -4.08 -18.91
N GLU A 241 -6.13 -3.55 -18.14
CA GLU A 241 -4.69 -3.51 -18.47
C GLU A 241 -3.91 -4.75 -17.95
N TYR A 242 -4.61 -5.69 -17.31
CA TYR A 242 -4.00 -6.89 -16.73
C TYR A 242 -4.42 -8.16 -17.46
N THR A 243 -3.50 -9.12 -17.49
CA THR A 243 -3.74 -10.47 -18.00
C THR A 243 -3.48 -11.51 -16.92
N CYS A 244 -4.45 -12.40 -16.73
CA CYS A 244 -4.35 -13.54 -15.82
C CYS A 244 -4.08 -14.82 -16.61
N HIS A 245 -2.85 -15.34 -16.50
CA HIS A 245 -2.45 -16.62 -17.08
C HIS A 245 -2.73 -17.74 -16.08
N VAL A 246 -3.56 -18.70 -16.46
CA VAL A 246 -4.00 -19.81 -15.60
C VAL A 246 -3.58 -21.13 -16.21
N HIS A 247 -3.02 -22.01 -15.40
CA HIS A 247 -2.77 -23.40 -15.76
C HIS A 247 -3.35 -24.32 -14.70
N VAL A 248 -4.26 -25.21 -15.10
CA VAL A 248 -4.79 -26.27 -14.24
C VAL A 248 -4.27 -27.61 -14.74
N ARG A 249 -3.58 -28.37 -13.90
CA ARG A 249 -3.12 -29.73 -14.22
C ARG A 249 -4.25 -30.74 -14.02
N ARG A 250 -4.13 -31.90 -14.67
CA ARG A 250 -5.12 -32.99 -14.57
C ARG A 250 -5.22 -33.62 -13.19
N ASP A 251 -4.18 -33.49 -12.37
CA ASP A 251 -4.15 -33.98 -10.99
C ASP A 251 -4.83 -33.02 -9.99
N GLY A 252 -5.30 -31.86 -10.45
CA GLY A 252 -5.96 -30.84 -9.64
C GLY A 252 -5.02 -29.75 -9.12
N LEU A 253 -3.71 -29.82 -9.39
CA LEU A 253 -2.78 -28.75 -9.03
C LEU A 253 -2.88 -27.63 -10.06
N ALA A 254 -3.09 -26.40 -9.62
CA ALA A 254 -3.30 -25.25 -10.48
C ALA A 254 -2.40 -24.09 -10.09
N GLY A 255 -2.06 -23.25 -11.06
CA GLY A 255 -1.32 -22.03 -10.84
C GLY A 255 -1.90 -20.89 -11.64
N ILE A 256 -1.76 -19.68 -11.11
CA ILE A 256 -2.13 -18.45 -11.79
C ILE A 256 -0.99 -17.43 -11.67
N VAL A 257 -0.69 -16.76 -12.78
CA VAL A 257 0.15 -15.57 -12.85
C VAL A 257 -0.72 -14.41 -13.30
N VAL A 258 -0.82 -13.36 -12.50
CA VAL A 258 -1.37 -12.06 -12.96
C VAL A 258 -0.18 -11.17 -13.31
N ALA A 259 -0.26 -10.51 -14.45
CA ALA A 259 0.75 -9.57 -14.92
C ALA A 259 0.10 -8.49 -15.78
N ASP A 260 0.85 -7.43 -16.07
CA ASP A 260 0.47 -6.39 -17.03
C ASP A 260 0.35 -6.99 -18.46
N GLU A 261 -0.45 -6.37 -19.32
CA GLU A 261 -0.66 -6.88 -20.70
C GLU A 261 0.62 -6.99 -21.52
N GLU A 262 1.62 -6.12 -21.29
CA GLU A 262 2.90 -6.20 -22.00
C GLU A 262 3.74 -7.41 -21.62
N TYR A 263 3.45 -8.06 -20.48
CA TYR A 263 4.24 -9.18 -20.00
C TYR A 263 4.07 -10.41 -20.90
N PRO A 264 5.16 -10.99 -21.44
CA PRO A 264 5.05 -12.06 -22.43
C PRO A 264 4.35 -13.31 -21.88
N PRO A 265 3.22 -13.76 -22.48
CA PRO A 265 2.48 -14.93 -22.00
C PRO A 265 3.33 -16.20 -21.92
N ARG A 266 4.27 -16.34 -22.86
CA ARG A 266 5.23 -17.46 -22.91
C ARG A 266 6.03 -17.57 -21.62
N VAL A 267 6.50 -16.44 -21.09
CA VAL A 267 7.28 -16.41 -19.85
C VAL A 267 6.38 -16.73 -18.66
N ALA A 268 5.16 -16.20 -18.63
CA ALA A 268 4.21 -16.49 -17.56
C ALA A 268 3.87 -17.99 -17.46
N PHE A 269 3.62 -18.66 -18.59
CA PHE A 269 3.37 -20.11 -18.59
C PHE A 269 4.61 -20.94 -18.28
N ALA A 270 5.80 -20.51 -18.72
CA ALA A 270 7.04 -21.16 -18.35
C ALA A 270 7.28 -21.11 -16.83
N LEU A 271 7.04 -19.94 -16.23
CA LEU A 271 7.09 -19.74 -14.78
C LEU A 271 6.09 -20.63 -14.05
N LEU A 272 4.83 -20.69 -14.54
CA LEU A 272 3.80 -21.56 -13.96
C LEU A 272 4.20 -23.03 -13.97
N ASN A 273 4.66 -23.56 -15.10
CA ASN A 273 5.06 -24.97 -15.19
C ASN A 273 6.19 -25.29 -14.20
N LYS A 274 7.24 -24.46 -14.16
CA LYS A 274 8.35 -24.61 -13.23
C LYS A 274 7.88 -24.63 -11.77
N LEU A 275 7.06 -23.65 -11.38
CA LEU A 275 6.56 -23.56 -10.01
C LEU A 275 5.68 -24.75 -9.64
N LEU A 276 4.81 -25.22 -10.55
CA LEU A 276 3.96 -26.38 -10.30
C LEU A 276 4.75 -27.68 -10.17
N GLU A 277 5.80 -27.86 -10.98
CA GLU A 277 6.70 -29.03 -10.91
C GLU A 277 7.54 -29.03 -9.63
N ASP A 278 8.17 -27.90 -9.30
CA ASP A 278 8.97 -27.74 -8.10
C ASP A 278 8.11 -27.97 -6.85
N TYR A 279 6.90 -27.43 -6.84
CA TYR A 279 5.96 -27.61 -5.73
C TYR A 279 5.53 -29.07 -5.57
N GLU A 280 5.17 -29.77 -6.65
CA GLU A 280 4.86 -31.21 -6.63
C GLU A 280 6.04 -32.03 -6.11
N LYS A 281 7.25 -31.73 -6.57
CA LYS A 281 8.48 -32.44 -6.20
C LYS A 281 8.83 -32.27 -4.72
N GLU A 282 8.63 -31.07 -4.17
CA GLU A 282 8.91 -30.76 -2.77
C GLU A 282 7.84 -31.34 -1.83
N THR A 283 6.57 -31.19 -2.19
CA THR A 283 5.45 -31.64 -1.36
C THR A 283 5.14 -33.14 -1.52
N LYS A 284 5.57 -33.78 -2.62
CA LYS A 284 5.37 -35.20 -2.94
C LYS A 284 3.91 -35.65 -2.77
N GLY A 285 2.98 -34.84 -3.24
CA GLY A 285 1.54 -35.11 -3.17
C GLY A 285 0.85 -34.72 -1.86
N SER A 286 1.56 -34.23 -0.83
CA SER A 286 0.94 -33.79 0.43
C SER A 286 0.01 -32.58 0.29
N TRP A 287 0.20 -31.78 -0.76
CA TRP A 287 -0.70 -30.67 -1.12
C TRP A 287 -2.14 -31.10 -1.39
N LYS A 288 -2.39 -32.38 -1.72
CA LYS A 288 -3.73 -32.93 -1.95
C LYS A 288 -4.60 -32.96 -0.71
N THR A 289 -4.00 -33.01 0.48
CA THR A 289 -4.71 -33.02 1.77
C THR A 289 -4.52 -31.72 2.54
N GLN A 290 -3.70 -30.79 2.05
CA GLN A 290 -3.44 -29.52 2.69
C GLN A 290 -4.71 -28.65 2.72
N GLY A 291 -5.10 -28.21 3.91
CA GLY A 291 -6.19 -27.26 4.13
C GLY A 291 -5.76 -26.16 5.09
N GLY A 292 -6.45 -25.02 5.07
CA GLY A 292 -6.15 -23.89 5.96
C GLY A 292 -5.54 -22.69 5.21
N GLN A 293 -4.79 -21.87 5.95
CA GLN A 293 -4.21 -20.63 5.44
C GLN A 293 -3.07 -20.92 4.44
N PRO A 294 -2.87 -20.06 3.42
CA PRO A 294 -1.76 -20.19 2.48
C PRO A 294 -0.41 -20.23 3.21
N GLN A 295 0.44 -21.18 2.85
CA GLN A 295 1.78 -21.27 3.42
C GLN A 295 2.77 -20.52 2.52
N GLU A 296 3.69 -19.75 3.12
CA GLU A 296 4.77 -19.15 2.37
C GLU A 296 5.69 -20.21 1.79
N TRP A 297 6.01 -20.08 0.50
CA TRP A 297 6.92 -20.97 -0.20
C TRP A 297 8.04 -20.15 -0.84
N ALA A 298 9.23 -20.21 -0.25
CA ALA A 298 10.37 -19.38 -0.62
C ALA A 298 10.76 -19.46 -2.12
N PRO A 299 10.72 -20.62 -2.80
CA PRO A 299 10.97 -20.71 -4.23
C PRO A 299 10.04 -19.82 -5.07
N MET A 300 8.76 -19.69 -4.72
CA MET A 300 7.83 -18.82 -5.44
C MET A 300 8.13 -17.34 -5.22
N THR A 301 8.48 -16.91 -4.00
CA THR A 301 8.88 -15.51 -3.77
C THR A 301 10.18 -15.17 -4.53
N LYS A 302 11.13 -16.11 -4.59
CA LYS A 302 12.36 -15.92 -5.39
C LYS A 302 12.06 -15.86 -6.88
N ALA A 303 11.21 -16.75 -7.37
CA ALA A 303 10.82 -16.76 -8.78
C ALA A 303 10.05 -15.48 -9.13
N LEU A 304 9.19 -15.00 -8.24
CA LEU A 304 8.49 -13.74 -8.47
C LEU A 304 9.46 -12.57 -8.68
N GLN A 305 10.53 -12.48 -7.88
CA GLN A 305 11.57 -11.44 -8.03
C GLN A 305 12.45 -11.65 -9.26
N GLU A 306 12.82 -12.89 -9.57
CA GLU A 306 13.72 -13.21 -10.69
C GLU A 306 13.02 -12.95 -12.04
N TYR A 307 11.79 -13.44 -12.18
CA TYR A 307 11.01 -13.35 -13.42
C TYR A 307 10.23 -12.05 -13.55
N GLN A 308 10.56 -11.03 -12.75
CA GLN A 308 10.22 -9.67 -13.14
C GLN A 308 10.87 -9.38 -14.50
N ASP A 309 12.19 -9.58 -14.64
CA ASP A 309 12.84 -9.42 -15.94
C ASP A 309 12.52 -10.59 -16.90
N PRO A 310 11.73 -10.39 -17.99
CA PRO A 310 11.33 -11.47 -18.87
C PRO A 310 12.51 -12.10 -19.63
N SER A 311 13.62 -11.38 -19.79
CA SER A 311 14.82 -11.90 -20.47
C SER A 311 15.50 -13.04 -19.69
N LYS A 312 15.27 -13.12 -18.37
CA LYS A 312 15.80 -14.21 -17.54
C LYS A 312 15.10 -15.54 -17.81
N ALA A 313 13.98 -15.52 -18.53
CA ALA A 313 13.29 -16.71 -19.01
C ALA A 313 14.05 -17.48 -20.09
N ASP A 314 15.05 -16.88 -20.76
CA ASP A 314 15.87 -17.55 -21.78
C ASP A 314 16.65 -18.75 -21.22
N LYS A 315 16.90 -18.78 -19.90
CA LYS A 315 17.47 -19.95 -19.20
C LYS A 315 16.51 -21.14 -19.13
N ILE A 316 15.25 -20.95 -19.50
CA ILE A 316 14.21 -21.98 -19.59
C ILE A 316 13.96 -22.39 -21.06
N ALA A 317 14.99 -22.40 -21.90
CA ALA A 317 14.89 -22.79 -23.31
C ALA A 317 14.31 -24.21 -23.55
N ALA A 318 14.39 -25.11 -22.55
CA ALA A 318 13.83 -26.47 -22.65
C ALA A 318 12.28 -26.49 -22.59
N ILE A 319 11.67 -25.60 -21.80
CA ILE A 319 10.20 -25.51 -21.67
C ILE A 319 9.57 -24.86 -22.92
N GLN A 320 10.35 -24.08 -23.68
CA GLN A 320 9.94 -23.50 -24.96
C GLN A 320 9.37 -24.57 -25.91
N LYS A 321 10.01 -25.74 -25.96
CA LYS A 321 9.60 -26.86 -26.83
C LYS A 321 8.32 -27.54 -26.33
N GLU A 322 8.15 -27.64 -25.01
CA GLU A 322 6.96 -28.24 -24.41
C GLU A 322 5.73 -27.31 -24.54
N LEU A 323 5.92 -25.99 -24.39
CA LEU A 323 4.88 -24.97 -24.59
C LEU A 323 4.38 -24.91 -26.04
N ASP A 324 5.28 -25.08 -27.02
CA ASP A 324 4.92 -25.12 -28.45
C ASP A 324 4.20 -26.44 -28.82
N GLU A 325 4.48 -27.55 -28.13
CA GLU A 325 3.84 -28.85 -28.36
C GLU A 325 2.51 -29.04 -27.61
N THR A 326 2.23 -28.27 -26.54
CA THR A 326 1.01 -28.44 -25.71
C THR A 326 0.01 -27.29 -25.78
N THR A 327 -0.98 -27.48 -26.67
CA THR A 327 -2.36 -26.94 -26.65
C THR A 327 -2.50 -25.43 -26.83
N ALA A 328 -3.39 -25.02 -27.76
CA ALA A 328 -3.76 -23.63 -28.00
C ALA A 328 -4.15 -22.93 -26.67
N VAL A 329 -3.35 -21.94 -26.26
CA VAL A 329 -3.70 -21.06 -25.14
C VAL A 329 -5.01 -20.37 -25.49
N LEU A 330 -6.07 -20.64 -24.72
CA LEU A 330 -7.36 -20.02 -24.92
C LEU A 330 -7.33 -18.62 -24.32
N SER A 331 -7.28 -17.61 -25.19
CA SER A 331 -7.45 -16.21 -24.80
C SER A 331 -8.94 -15.90 -24.64
N LYS A 332 -9.34 -15.43 -23.46
CA LYS A 332 -10.71 -15.06 -23.12
C LYS A 332 -10.72 -13.69 -22.45
N THR A 333 -11.82 -12.96 -22.59
CA THR A 333 -12.11 -11.83 -21.70
C THR A 333 -12.72 -12.35 -20.42
N ILE A 334 -12.73 -11.53 -19.37
CA ILE A 334 -13.40 -11.87 -18.12
C ILE A 334 -14.86 -12.30 -18.35
N ASP A 335 -15.60 -11.61 -19.23
CA ASP A 335 -17.00 -11.92 -19.53
C ASP A 335 -17.19 -13.30 -20.17
N ASN A 336 -16.19 -13.77 -20.94
CA ASN A 336 -16.21 -15.11 -21.54
C ASN A 336 -15.94 -16.23 -20.51
N VAL A 337 -15.41 -15.88 -19.34
CA VAL A 337 -15.23 -16.78 -18.19
C VAL A 337 -16.45 -16.70 -17.26
N LEU A 338 -17.26 -15.64 -17.36
CA LEU A 338 -18.51 -15.52 -16.63
C LEU A 338 -19.61 -16.41 -17.22
N GLU A 339 -20.52 -16.92 -16.37
CA GLU A 339 -21.69 -17.66 -16.86
C GLU A 339 -22.69 -16.71 -17.52
N ARG A 340 -23.51 -17.22 -18.44
CA ARG A 340 -24.54 -16.39 -19.08
C ARG A 340 -25.48 -15.81 -18.03
N GLY A 341 -25.49 -14.48 -17.92
CA GLY A 341 -26.33 -13.74 -16.98
C GLY A 341 -25.67 -13.43 -15.63
N GLU A 342 -24.43 -13.89 -15.39
CA GLU A 342 -23.64 -13.46 -14.23
C GLU A 342 -22.90 -12.15 -14.50
N ARG A 343 -22.94 -11.23 -13.55
CA ARG A 343 -22.12 -10.01 -13.57
C ARG A 343 -20.98 -10.13 -12.57
N LEU A 344 -19.82 -9.60 -12.95
CA LEU A 344 -18.67 -9.50 -12.05
C LEU A 344 -19.01 -8.76 -10.74
N ASP A 345 -19.84 -7.72 -10.83
CA ASP A 345 -20.34 -6.96 -9.69
C ASP A 345 -21.04 -7.85 -8.64
N ASP A 346 -21.81 -8.84 -9.11
CA ASP A 346 -22.56 -9.75 -8.25
C ASP A 346 -21.62 -10.72 -7.54
N LEU A 347 -20.63 -11.25 -8.27
CA LEU A 347 -19.61 -12.14 -7.70
C LEU A 347 -18.76 -11.42 -6.64
N VAL A 348 -18.33 -10.18 -6.93
CA VAL A 348 -17.60 -9.34 -5.97
C VAL A 348 -18.45 -9.08 -4.73
N SER A 349 -19.75 -8.79 -4.89
CA SER A 349 -20.64 -8.53 -3.75
C SER A 349 -20.82 -9.75 -2.83
N LYS A 350 -20.91 -10.95 -3.40
CA LYS A 350 -21.14 -12.22 -2.70
C LYS A 350 -19.86 -12.87 -2.17
N SER A 351 -18.69 -12.48 -2.68
CA SER A 351 -17.40 -13.06 -2.32
C SER A 351 -17.12 -12.97 -0.81
N GLN A 352 -16.64 -14.07 -0.24
CA GLN A 352 -16.10 -14.13 1.12
C GLN A 352 -14.59 -13.83 1.16
N ASP A 353 -13.91 -13.85 0.02
CA ASP A 353 -12.48 -13.51 -0.09
C ASP A 353 -12.24 -11.99 -0.05
N LEU A 354 -13.29 -11.18 -0.19
CA LEU A 354 -13.22 -9.71 -0.21
C LEU A 354 -13.79 -9.12 1.07
N SER A 355 -13.01 -8.26 1.73
CA SER A 355 -13.49 -7.43 2.82
C SER A 355 -14.54 -6.42 2.33
N SER A 356 -15.35 -5.90 3.26
CA SER A 356 -16.30 -4.82 2.97
C SER A 356 -15.61 -3.60 2.35
N GLN A 357 -14.39 -3.31 2.77
CA GLN A 357 -13.57 -2.22 2.23
C GLN A 357 -13.18 -2.46 0.76
N SER A 358 -12.70 -3.65 0.42
CA SER A 358 -12.32 -4.00 -0.97
C SER A 358 -13.51 -3.99 -1.92
N LYS A 359 -14.69 -4.40 -1.44
CA LYS A 359 -15.94 -4.32 -2.22
C LYS A 359 -16.36 -2.87 -2.48
N VAL A 360 -16.21 -1.97 -1.50
CA VAL A 360 -16.49 -0.53 -1.68
C VAL A 360 -15.47 0.10 -2.63
N PHE A 361 -14.19 -0.22 -2.48
CA PHE A 361 -13.12 0.25 -3.36
C PHE A 361 -13.37 -0.13 -4.83
N TYR A 362 -13.68 -1.41 -5.09
CA TYR A 362 -14.04 -1.88 -6.44
C TYR A 362 -15.21 -1.09 -7.04
N LYS A 363 -16.28 -0.89 -6.27
CA LYS A 363 -17.45 -0.11 -6.72
C LYS A 363 -17.11 1.35 -6.98
N GLN A 364 -16.23 1.95 -6.17
CA GLN A 364 -15.83 3.33 -6.32
C GLN A 364 -14.92 3.53 -7.55
N ALA A 365 -13.93 2.66 -7.75
CA ALA A 365 -13.05 2.69 -8.92
C ALA A 365 -13.86 2.59 -10.22
N LYS A 366 -14.83 1.66 -10.28
CA LYS A 366 -15.72 1.51 -11.44
C LYS A 366 -16.57 2.76 -11.71
N LYS A 367 -17.05 3.43 -10.66
CA LYS A 367 -17.82 4.69 -10.80
C LYS A 367 -16.94 5.83 -11.32
N THR A 368 -15.73 5.98 -10.80
CA THR A 368 -14.78 7.00 -11.26
C THR A 368 -14.41 6.80 -12.72
N ASN A 369 -14.19 5.55 -13.16
CA ASN A 369 -13.88 5.21 -14.55
C ASN A 369 -15.09 5.33 -15.49
N SER A 370 -16.32 5.42 -14.97
CA SER A 370 -17.55 5.57 -15.78
C SER A 370 -17.90 7.02 -16.16
N CYS A 371 -17.23 8.02 -15.56
CA CYS A 371 -17.56 9.44 -15.76
C CYS A 371 -16.86 10.12 -16.95
N CYS A 372 -16.14 9.38 -17.79
CA CYS A 372 -15.50 9.91 -19.00
C CYS A 372 -15.77 9.01 -20.21
N VAL A 373 -17.03 8.90 -20.62
CA VAL A 373 -17.34 8.70 -22.06
C VAL A 373 -17.47 10.11 -22.63
N VAL A 374 -16.35 10.71 -23.00
CA VAL A 374 -16.37 11.93 -23.80
C VAL A 374 -16.79 11.50 -25.21
N MET A 375 -18.02 11.88 -25.55
CA MET A 375 -18.63 11.76 -26.87
C MET A 375 -18.00 12.74 -27.85
#